data_AF-A0A7V8CXT4-F1
#
_entry.id   AF-A0A7V8CXT4-F1
#
_cell.length_a   1.000
_cell.length_b   1.000
_cell.length_c   1.000
_cell.angle_alpha   90.00
_cell.angle_beta   90.00
_cell.angle_gamma   90.00
#
_symmetry.space_group_name_H-M   'P 1'
#
loop_
_entity.id
_entity.type
_entity.pdbx_description
1 polymer ?
#
loop_
_entity_poly.entity_id
_entity_poly.type
_entity_poly.pdbx_seq_one_letter_code
_entity_poly.pdbx_strand_id
1 'polypeptide(L)'
;MTIYEHADTIDGLPVTEWNPDEPGCDGVAYAIRIDYDQAEEGLTWVDVFASLLDSVPNEQIQGMVVGCWEEAFDNGASEAIVEALVSASERLPNLRALFFGDITGEECEISWIQQTDISPLFGALPKLEYLRVRGGGGLAVGSIRHASLKTLIVETGGLPGDVARACCAADMPALEHLELWLGTERYGGTSAPEDVAPLLAGQGFPKLRYLGLRDSEIVDQIAPLVASAPITQRIQVLDLSLGTLTDAGAQALLESPVIAKLQKLDLHHHYCSDAMMEQLSKLGPQVDVSDQQKPYNHSGELWRYVAVSE
;
A
#
# COMPACT_ATOMS: atom_id res chain seq x y z
N MET A 1 0.80 -3.73 -10.46
CA MET A 1 2.18 -3.49 -10.02
C MET A 1 2.54 -4.68 -9.16
N THR A 2 3.52 -5.46 -9.59
CA THR A 2 4.00 -6.65 -8.88
C THR A 2 4.99 -6.22 -7.80
N ILE A 3 5.05 -6.95 -6.68
CA ILE A 3 6.07 -6.73 -5.63
C ILE A 3 7.45 -7.32 -5.99
N TYR A 4 7.65 -7.65 -7.28
CA TYR A 4 8.84 -8.31 -7.80
C TYR A 4 9.79 -7.34 -8.52
N GLU A 5 9.40 -6.06 -8.61
CA GLU A 5 10.21 -5.01 -9.21
C GLU A 5 10.16 -3.78 -8.29
N HIS A 6 11.28 -3.06 -8.24
CA HIS A 6 11.34 -1.78 -7.56
C HIS A 6 10.48 -0.74 -8.27
N ALA A 7 10.06 0.29 -7.52
CA ALA A 7 9.32 1.39 -8.12
C ALA A 7 10.24 2.25 -9.01
N ASP A 8 9.92 2.35 -10.31
CA ASP A 8 10.61 3.31 -11.20
C ASP A 8 10.22 4.77 -10.91
N THR A 9 9.04 4.98 -10.32
CA THR A 9 8.54 6.32 -9.96
C THR A 9 7.75 6.30 -8.65
N ILE A 10 7.81 7.39 -7.90
CA ILE A 10 6.89 7.68 -6.77
C ILE A 10 6.35 9.10 -6.90
N ASP A 11 5.02 9.27 -6.85
CA ASP A 11 4.36 10.58 -7.02
C ASP A 11 4.85 11.39 -8.26
N GLY A 12 5.11 10.67 -9.35
CA GLY A 12 5.63 11.23 -10.60
C GLY A 12 7.11 11.61 -10.59
N LEU A 13 7.83 11.43 -9.47
CA LEU A 13 9.27 11.56 -9.39
C LEU A 13 9.93 10.26 -9.89
N PRO A 14 10.86 10.31 -10.86
CA PRO A 14 11.68 9.16 -11.20
C PRO A 14 12.55 8.76 -10.00
N VAL A 15 12.67 7.46 -9.76
CA VAL A 15 13.51 6.91 -8.70
C VAL A 15 14.94 6.78 -9.21
N THR A 16 15.91 7.12 -8.36
CA THR A 16 17.34 7.02 -8.67
C THR A 16 18.10 6.54 -7.44
N GLU A 17 18.94 5.52 -7.62
CA GLU A 17 19.82 5.04 -6.54
C GLU A 17 20.74 6.16 -6.05
N TRP A 18 20.84 6.29 -4.74
CA TRP A 18 21.82 7.18 -4.14
C TRP A 18 23.23 6.66 -4.40
N ASN A 19 24.06 7.50 -5.00
CA ASN A 19 25.48 7.25 -5.22
C ASN A 19 26.29 8.48 -4.77
N PRO A 20 27.14 8.37 -3.74
CA PRO A 20 27.93 9.50 -3.25
C PRO A 20 28.96 10.02 -4.26
N ASP A 21 29.40 9.19 -5.22
CA ASP A 21 30.33 9.60 -6.28
C ASP A 21 29.63 10.40 -7.39
N GLU A 22 28.31 10.27 -7.50
CA GLU A 22 27.45 10.93 -8.49
C GLU A 22 26.26 11.60 -7.77
N PRO A 23 26.49 12.66 -6.97
CA PRO A 23 25.43 13.32 -6.22
C PRO A 23 24.39 13.86 -7.22
N GLY A 24 23.20 13.24 -7.20
CA GLY A 24 22.26 13.18 -8.32
C GLY A 24 21.62 14.49 -8.79
N CYS A 25 20.48 14.35 -9.48
CA CYS A 25 19.80 15.45 -10.17
C CYS A 25 18.60 15.99 -9.37
N ASP A 26 18.27 17.28 -9.54
CA ASP A 26 17.02 17.85 -9.02
C ASP A 26 15.79 17.15 -9.62
N GLY A 27 14.71 17.06 -8.85
CA GLY A 27 13.43 16.49 -9.30
C GLY A 27 13.35 14.97 -9.33
N VAL A 28 14.20 14.25 -8.59
CA VAL A 28 14.12 12.78 -8.42
C VAL A 28 13.64 12.39 -7.02
N ALA A 29 13.30 11.11 -6.87
CA ALA A 29 13.25 10.43 -5.58
C ALA A 29 14.53 9.62 -5.38
N TYR A 30 15.28 9.89 -4.32
CA TYR A 30 16.48 9.13 -4.02
C TYR A 30 16.11 7.81 -3.35
N ALA A 31 16.69 6.72 -3.83
CA ALA A 31 16.54 5.41 -3.21
C ALA A 31 17.82 5.00 -2.48
N ILE A 32 17.64 4.42 -1.31
CA ILE A 32 18.71 3.83 -0.51
C ILE A 32 18.34 2.37 -0.27
N ARG A 33 19.24 1.47 -0.68
CA ARG A 33 19.14 0.02 -0.52
C ARG A 33 20.47 -0.52 -0.03
N ILE A 34 20.40 -1.42 0.95
CA ILE A 34 21.54 -2.15 1.48
C ILE A 34 21.48 -3.56 0.93
N ASP A 35 22.50 -3.93 0.16
CA ASP A 35 22.66 -5.31 -0.29
C ASP A 35 23.31 -6.20 0.79
N TYR A 36 23.33 -7.51 0.54
CA TYR A 36 23.84 -8.48 1.51
C TYR A 36 25.32 -8.26 1.87
N ASP A 37 26.17 -7.95 0.87
CA ASP A 37 27.60 -7.78 1.09
C ASP A 37 27.86 -6.51 1.91
N GLN A 38 27.13 -5.43 1.63
CA GLN A 38 27.17 -4.18 2.40
C GLN A 38 26.73 -4.39 3.86
N ALA A 39 25.66 -5.15 4.09
CA ALA A 39 25.20 -5.46 5.43
C ALA A 39 26.23 -6.29 6.23
N GLU A 40 26.87 -7.28 5.61
CA GLU A 40 27.95 -8.08 6.22
C GLU A 40 29.19 -7.22 6.55
N GLU A 41 29.46 -6.17 5.77
CA GLU A 41 30.49 -5.18 6.06
C GLU A 41 30.09 -4.18 7.17
N GLY A 42 28.85 -4.26 7.66
CA GLY A 42 28.32 -3.44 8.74
C GLY A 42 27.80 -2.08 8.31
N LEU A 43 27.57 -1.87 7.01
CA LEU A 43 26.93 -0.66 6.49
C LEU A 43 25.42 -0.71 6.78
N THR A 44 24.87 0.34 7.38
CA THR A 44 23.43 0.45 7.64
C THR A 44 22.76 1.41 6.68
N TRP A 45 21.44 1.28 6.55
CA TRP A 45 20.61 2.23 5.80
C TRP A 45 20.81 3.66 6.35
N VAL A 46 20.90 3.81 7.67
CA VAL A 46 21.07 5.10 8.36
C VAL A 46 22.42 5.74 8.03
N ASP A 47 23.49 4.96 7.90
CA ASP A 47 24.81 5.47 7.48
C ASP A 47 24.77 6.06 6.07
N VAL A 48 24.11 5.34 5.14
CA VAL A 48 23.95 5.79 3.76
C VAL A 48 23.06 7.03 3.69
N PHE A 49 21.99 7.07 4.47
CA PHE A 49 21.11 8.24 4.58
C PHE A 49 21.84 9.49 5.11
N ALA A 50 22.72 9.34 6.11
CA ALA A 50 23.56 10.43 6.57
C ALA A 50 24.45 10.98 5.44
N SER A 51 25.05 10.08 4.64
CA SER A 51 25.87 10.49 3.49
C SER A 51 25.09 11.28 2.43
N LEU A 52 23.82 10.90 2.20
CA LEU A 52 22.93 11.60 1.28
C LEU A 52 22.64 13.03 1.78
N LEU A 53 22.28 13.17 3.06
CA LEU A 53 21.97 14.47 3.65
C LEU A 53 23.18 15.42 3.66
N ASP A 54 24.39 14.89 3.72
CA ASP A 54 25.63 15.68 3.72
C ASP A 54 26.11 16.07 2.32
N SER A 55 25.63 15.36 1.29
CA SER A 55 26.08 15.52 -0.10
C SER A 55 25.07 16.23 -1.00
N VAL A 56 23.77 16.02 -0.76
CA VAL A 56 22.69 16.62 -1.55
C VAL A 56 22.16 17.87 -0.82
N PRO A 57 21.99 19.01 -1.52
CA PRO A 57 21.28 20.14 -0.95
C PRO A 57 19.88 19.70 -0.50
N ASN A 58 19.63 19.79 0.80
CA ASN A 58 18.40 19.38 1.49
C ASN A 58 17.09 19.79 0.76
N GLU A 59 17.07 20.97 0.14
CA GLU A 59 15.91 21.49 -0.59
C GLU A 59 15.61 20.73 -1.90
N GLN A 60 16.57 19.97 -2.43
CA GLN A 60 16.39 19.16 -3.65
C GLN A 60 15.80 17.77 -3.35
N ILE A 61 15.80 17.34 -2.08
CA ILE A 61 15.26 16.04 -1.68
C ILE A 61 13.73 16.14 -1.62
N GLN A 62 13.07 15.81 -2.73
CA GLN A 62 11.61 15.85 -2.85
C GLN A 62 10.96 14.47 -2.64
N GLY A 63 11.67 13.40 -2.98
CA GLY A 63 11.22 12.02 -2.80
C GLY A 63 12.29 11.16 -2.15
N MET A 64 11.87 10.18 -1.37
CA MET A 64 12.74 9.18 -0.75
C MET A 64 12.13 7.80 -0.90
N VAL A 65 12.95 6.83 -1.27
CA VAL A 65 12.64 5.40 -1.25
C VAL A 65 13.56 4.74 -0.23
N VAL A 66 12.97 4.24 0.86
CA VAL A 66 13.62 3.30 1.77
C VAL A 66 13.41 1.93 1.14
N GLY A 67 14.42 1.39 0.44
CA GLY A 67 14.34 0.02 -0.07
C GLY A 67 14.87 -0.98 0.95
N CYS A 68 15.51 -2.07 0.52
CA CYS A 68 16.03 -3.08 1.46
C CYS A 68 16.99 -2.47 2.48
N TRP A 69 16.80 -2.82 3.75
CA TRP A 69 17.68 -2.45 4.86
C TRP A 69 18.36 -3.69 5.42
N GLU A 70 19.41 -3.46 6.22
CA GLU A 70 20.15 -4.52 6.88
C GLU A 70 19.22 -5.44 7.67
N GLU A 71 19.31 -6.75 7.40
CA GLU A 71 18.49 -7.77 8.07
C GLU A 71 16.98 -7.47 8.02
N ALA A 72 16.41 -7.22 6.83
CA ALA A 72 15.00 -6.82 6.66
C ALA A 72 13.94 -7.77 7.27
N PHE A 73 14.32 -9.01 7.58
CA PHE A 73 13.50 -10.02 8.25
C PHE A 73 13.69 -10.08 9.78
N ASP A 74 14.63 -9.32 10.36
CA ASP A 74 14.86 -9.19 11.80
C ASP A 74 14.38 -7.82 12.32
N ASN A 75 14.12 -7.75 13.62
CA ASN A 75 13.57 -6.55 14.26
C ASN A 75 14.66 -5.51 14.54
N GLY A 76 14.34 -4.24 14.28
CA GLY A 76 15.07 -3.08 14.84
C GLY A 76 15.63 -2.10 13.82
N ALA A 77 16.06 -2.57 12.65
CA ALA A 77 16.60 -1.68 11.60
C ALA A 77 15.55 -0.66 11.13
N SER A 78 14.30 -1.10 10.90
CA SER A 78 13.20 -0.21 10.51
C SER A 78 12.87 0.87 11.55
N GLU A 79 13.02 0.58 12.85
CA GLU A 79 12.86 1.57 13.94
C GLU A 79 13.93 2.66 13.85
N ALA A 80 15.20 2.29 13.69
CA ALA A 80 16.30 3.24 13.54
C ALA A 80 16.13 4.14 12.29
N ILE A 81 15.58 3.59 11.20
CA ILE A 81 15.27 4.35 9.98
C ILE A 81 14.17 5.39 10.24
N VAL A 82 13.07 5.02 10.92
CA VAL A 82 12.02 5.98 11.30
C VAL A 82 12.58 7.07 12.20
N GLU A 83 13.38 6.72 13.21
CA GLU A 83 14.04 7.69 14.09
C GLU A 83 14.95 8.66 13.32
N ALA A 84 15.72 8.15 12.36
CA ALA A 84 16.60 8.95 11.52
C ALA A 84 15.80 9.95 10.64
N LEU A 85 14.72 9.49 10.01
CA LEU A 85 13.83 10.34 9.20
C LEU A 85 13.17 11.43 10.03
N VAL A 86 12.67 11.09 11.23
CA VAL A 86 12.07 12.06 12.17
C VAL A 86 13.10 13.09 12.61
N SER A 87 14.30 12.64 12.99
CA SER A 87 15.39 13.51 13.44
C SER A 87 15.88 14.45 12.34
N ALA A 88 15.81 14.01 11.08
CA ALA A 88 16.19 14.79 9.91
C ALA A 88 15.06 15.67 9.34
N SER A 89 13.86 15.69 9.93
CA SER A 89 12.69 16.38 9.38
C SER A 89 12.93 17.85 9.01
N GLU A 90 13.68 18.62 9.82
CA GLU A 90 14.02 20.01 9.51
C GLU A 90 15.03 20.15 8.34
N ARG A 91 15.83 19.11 8.09
CA ARG A 91 16.73 18.99 6.94
C ARG A 91 16.02 18.49 5.68
N LEU A 92 14.72 18.18 5.74
CA LEU A 92 13.95 17.67 4.61
C LEU A 92 12.78 18.61 4.27
N PRO A 93 13.05 19.92 4.03
CA PRO A 93 11.99 20.92 3.96
C PRO A 93 11.03 20.74 2.76
N ASN A 94 11.42 19.97 1.75
CA ASN A 94 10.66 19.74 0.52
C ASN A 94 10.29 18.27 0.29
N LEU A 95 10.56 17.37 1.24
CA LEU A 95 10.18 15.97 1.12
C LEU A 95 8.66 15.85 1.06
N ARG A 96 8.15 15.36 -0.08
CA ARG A 96 6.72 15.24 -0.38
C ARG A 96 6.29 13.81 -0.72
N ALA A 97 7.23 12.94 -1.11
CA ALA A 97 6.95 11.55 -1.40
C ALA A 97 7.88 10.60 -0.63
N LEU A 98 7.30 9.62 0.03
CA LEU A 98 8.03 8.57 0.74
C LEU A 98 7.48 7.20 0.36
N PHE A 99 8.35 6.30 -0.04
CA PHE A 99 8.05 4.87 -0.09
C PHE A 99 8.93 4.17 0.94
N PHE A 100 8.29 3.64 1.99
CA PHE A 100 8.94 2.91 3.07
C PHE A 100 8.84 1.39 2.84
N GLY A 101 9.97 0.74 2.58
CA GLY A 101 10.03 -0.70 2.31
C GLY A 101 9.84 -1.08 0.85
N ASP A 102 10.45 -0.38 -0.10
CA ASP A 102 10.53 -0.85 -1.49
C ASP A 102 11.48 -2.06 -1.62
N ILE A 103 11.05 -3.17 -1.01
CA ILE A 103 11.73 -4.45 -0.93
C ILE A 103 10.96 -5.40 -1.84
N THR A 104 11.67 -6.04 -2.74
CA THR A 104 11.14 -7.03 -3.67
C THR A 104 11.09 -8.40 -3.01
N GLY A 105 10.24 -9.29 -3.54
CA GLY A 105 10.18 -10.68 -3.06
C GLY A 105 11.50 -11.47 -3.21
N GLU A 106 12.44 -11.03 -4.05
CA GLU A 106 13.78 -11.63 -4.14
C GLU A 106 14.68 -11.22 -2.96
N GLU A 107 14.54 -9.99 -2.48
CA GLU A 107 15.31 -9.47 -1.33
C GLU A 107 14.70 -9.96 0.00
N CYS A 108 13.39 -9.86 0.14
CA CYS A 108 12.64 -10.36 1.29
C CYS A 108 11.16 -10.52 0.91
N GLU A 109 10.63 -11.72 1.12
CA GLU A 109 9.20 -12.01 1.01
C GLU A 109 8.38 -11.01 1.84
N ILE A 110 7.26 -10.51 1.30
CA ILE A 110 6.49 -9.40 1.89
C ILE A 110 5.96 -9.74 3.30
N SER A 111 5.71 -11.03 3.55
CA SER A 111 5.26 -11.55 4.84
C SER A 111 6.39 -11.62 5.88
N TRP A 112 7.65 -11.57 5.45
CA TRP A 112 8.84 -11.64 6.31
C TRP A 112 9.37 -10.25 6.69
N ILE A 113 9.05 -9.22 5.90
CA ILE A 113 9.48 -7.83 6.17
C ILE A 113 9.05 -7.39 7.58
N GLN A 114 10.02 -7.07 8.44
CA GLN A 114 9.79 -6.51 9.78
C GLN A 114 9.76 -4.97 9.74
N GLN A 115 8.54 -4.45 9.73
CA GLN A 115 8.21 -3.04 9.91
C GLN A 115 8.30 -2.60 11.38
N THR A 116 7.93 -1.34 11.62
CA THR A 116 7.91 -0.69 12.93
C THR A 116 6.68 0.22 13.08
N ASP A 117 6.61 0.96 14.20
CA ASP A 117 5.67 2.07 14.34
C ASP A 117 6.12 3.27 13.48
N ILE A 118 5.39 3.51 12.39
CA ILE A 118 5.63 4.65 11.51
C ILE A 118 4.80 5.89 11.91
N SER A 119 4.02 5.81 13.00
CA SER A 119 3.18 6.92 13.46
C SER A 119 3.94 8.25 13.67
N PRO A 120 5.23 8.27 14.11
CA PRO A 120 5.99 9.51 14.23
C PRO A 120 6.16 10.29 12.91
N LEU A 121 6.16 9.59 11.76
CA LEU A 121 6.34 10.22 10.45
C LEU A 121 5.22 11.20 10.11
N PHE A 122 3.97 10.92 10.52
CA PHE A 122 2.83 11.81 10.24
C PHE A 122 2.96 13.18 10.92
N GLY A 123 3.64 13.26 12.06
CA GLY A 123 3.93 14.52 12.74
C GLY A 123 5.19 15.20 12.22
N ALA A 124 6.22 14.42 11.92
CA ALA A 124 7.53 14.93 11.52
C ALA A 124 7.57 15.46 10.07
N LEU A 125 6.74 14.91 9.17
CA LEU A 125 6.76 15.23 7.74
C LEU A 125 5.45 15.90 7.28
N PRO A 126 5.09 17.11 7.77
CA PRO A 126 3.77 17.71 7.56
C PRO A 126 3.45 18.08 6.10
N LYS A 127 4.46 18.09 5.22
CA LYS A 127 4.32 18.36 3.78
C LYS A 127 4.21 17.08 2.93
N LEU A 128 4.24 15.90 3.55
CA LEU A 128 4.12 14.64 2.83
C LEU A 128 2.79 14.56 2.09
N GLU A 129 2.85 14.35 0.78
CA GLU A 129 1.70 14.20 -0.10
C GLU A 129 1.50 12.74 -0.52
N TYR A 130 2.56 11.95 -0.55
CA TYR A 130 2.54 10.54 -0.93
C TYR A 130 3.26 9.69 0.12
N LEU A 131 2.57 8.68 0.64
CA LEU A 131 3.15 7.64 1.49
C LEU A 131 2.75 6.26 0.95
N ARG A 132 3.76 5.44 0.63
CA ARG A 132 3.59 4.01 0.38
C ARG A 132 4.40 3.24 1.41
N VAL A 133 3.85 2.15 1.93
CA VAL A 133 4.48 1.28 2.92
C VAL A 133 4.29 -0.16 2.46
N ARG A 134 5.33 -0.99 2.55
CA ARG A 134 5.25 -2.42 2.19
C ARG A 134 5.84 -3.31 3.28
N GLY A 135 5.08 -4.31 3.71
CA GLY A 135 5.39 -5.22 4.81
C GLY A 135 4.41 -5.05 5.96
N GLY A 136 4.00 -6.16 6.58
CA GLY A 136 2.98 -6.17 7.64
C GLY A 136 3.53 -6.50 9.04
N GLY A 137 4.66 -7.20 9.14
CA GLY A 137 5.21 -7.64 10.43
C GLY A 137 5.61 -6.45 11.29
N GLY A 138 5.08 -6.31 12.51
CA GLY A 138 5.44 -5.21 13.41
C GLY A 138 4.92 -3.81 13.00
N LEU A 139 4.19 -3.69 11.89
CA LEU A 139 3.68 -2.40 11.42
C LEU A 139 2.67 -1.81 12.42
N ALA A 140 2.92 -0.57 12.83
CA ALA A 140 1.95 0.25 13.56
C ALA A 140 1.87 1.66 12.96
N VAL A 141 0.69 2.27 13.04
CA VAL A 141 0.42 3.59 12.43
C VAL A 141 -0.22 4.57 13.41
N GLY A 142 -0.53 4.14 14.64
CA GLY A 142 -1.17 4.95 15.66
C GLY A 142 -2.48 5.58 15.18
N SER A 143 -2.75 6.82 15.61
CA SER A 143 -3.89 7.62 15.12
C SER A 143 -3.42 8.59 14.05
N ILE A 144 -3.93 8.44 12.83
CA ILE A 144 -3.45 9.20 11.68
C ILE A 144 -4.23 10.51 11.53
N ARG A 145 -3.50 11.63 11.54
CA ARG A 145 -3.98 12.95 11.13
C ARG A 145 -2.94 13.58 10.21
N HIS A 146 -3.31 13.87 8.96
CA HIS A 146 -2.38 14.46 8.02
C HIS A 146 -3.08 15.40 7.03
N ALA A 147 -2.73 16.69 7.07
CA ALA A 147 -3.42 17.71 6.28
C ALA A 147 -3.07 17.68 4.78
N SER A 148 -1.86 17.20 4.44
CA SER A 148 -1.30 17.29 3.09
C SER A 148 -1.31 15.97 2.31
N LEU A 149 -1.60 14.84 2.98
CA LEU A 149 -1.46 13.52 2.34
C LEU A 149 -2.56 13.33 1.31
N LYS A 150 -2.16 13.07 0.07
CA LYS A 150 -3.03 12.82 -1.09
C LYS A 150 -3.10 11.33 -1.42
N THR A 151 -2.02 10.60 -1.19
CA THR A 151 -1.93 9.17 -1.47
C THR A 151 -1.41 8.41 -0.26
N LEU A 152 -2.16 7.39 0.16
CA LEU A 152 -1.73 6.39 1.13
C LEU A 152 -1.90 4.99 0.52
N ILE A 153 -0.81 4.23 0.46
CA ILE A 153 -0.77 2.85 -0.02
C ILE A 153 -0.10 1.99 1.05
N VAL A 154 -0.77 0.92 1.49
CA VAL A 154 -0.22 -0.05 2.45
C VAL A 154 -0.29 -1.44 1.83
N GLU A 155 0.87 -2.02 1.54
CA GLU A 155 1.05 -3.31 0.88
C GLU A 155 1.48 -4.35 1.91
N THR A 156 0.69 -5.41 2.10
CA THR A 156 1.02 -6.47 3.05
C THR A 156 0.52 -7.80 2.53
N GLY A 157 1.17 -8.91 2.92
CA GLY A 157 0.60 -10.25 2.76
C GLY A 157 -0.49 -10.59 3.79
N GLY A 158 -0.64 -9.74 4.82
CA GLY A 158 -1.62 -9.87 5.89
C GLY A 158 -1.66 -8.60 6.75
N LEU A 159 -2.69 -7.77 6.57
CA LEU A 159 -2.78 -6.47 7.23
C LEU A 159 -3.34 -6.64 8.66
N PRO A 160 -2.66 -6.12 9.70
CA PRO A 160 -3.21 -6.08 11.04
C PRO A 160 -4.52 -5.27 11.09
N GLY A 161 -5.55 -5.79 11.77
CA GLY A 161 -6.88 -5.15 11.78
C GLY A 161 -6.89 -3.79 12.46
N ASP A 162 -6.02 -3.55 13.44
CA ASP A 162 -5.83 -2.25 14.08
C ASP A 162 -5.22 -1.22 13.12
N VAL A 163 -4.24 -1.62 12.29
CA VAL A 163 -3.69 -0.78 11.21
C VAL A 163 -4.75 -0.47 10.17
N ALA A 164 -5.51 -1.48 9.69
CA ALA A 164 -6.60 -1.28 8.75
C ALA A 164 -7.63 -0.27 9.27
N ARG A 165 -8.04 -0.44 10.53
CA ARG A 165 -8.98 0.45 11.22
C ARG A 165 -8.44 1.85 11.40
N ALA A 166 -7.17 2.01 11.77
CA ALA A 166 -6.53 3.31 11.92
C ALA A 166 -6.48 4.07 10.59
N CYS A 167 -6.10 3.40 9.50
CA CYS A 167 -6.12 3.96 8.15
C CYS A 167 -7.54 4.37 7.74
N CYS A 168 -8.55 3.54 8.02
CA CYS A 168 -9.95 3.81 7.67
C CYS A 168 -10.62 4.88 8.53
N ALA A 169 -10.12 5.12 9.75
CA ALA A 169 -10.65 6.13 10.68
C ALA A 169 -9.83 7.44 10.69
N ALA A 170 -8.84 7.55 9.81
CA ALA A 170 -7.92 8.68 9.74
C ALA A 170 -8.59 10.02 9.38
N ASP A 171 -7.96 11.12 9.81
CA ASP A 171 -8.33 12.48 9.40
C ASP A 171 -7.32 12.99 8.36
N MET A 172 -7.64 12.76 7.08
CA MET A 172 -6.81 13.12 5.94
C MET A 172 -7.63 13.89 4.89
N PRO A 173 -7.90 15.19 5.10
CA PRO A 173 -8.81 15.97 4.27
C PRO A 173 -8.32 16.16 2.82
N ALA A 174 -7.03 15.98 2.57
CA ALA A 174 -6.43 16.05 1.24
C ALA A 174 -6.41 14.71 0.49
N LEU A 175 -6.78 13.60 1.13
CA LEU A 175 -6.61 12.26 0.57
C LEU A 175 -7.49 12.05 -0.66
N GLU A 176 -6.84 11.65 -1.75
CA GLU A 176 -7.43 11.38 -3.06
C GLU A 176 -7.31 9.89 -3.43
N HIS A 177 -6.27 9.20 -2.94
CA HIS A 177 -6.01 7.77 -3.17
C HIS A 177 -5.75 7.05 -1.85
N LEU A 178 -6.58 6.05 -1.56
CA LEU A 178 -6.38 5.09 -0.47
C LEU A 178 -6.32 3.68 -1.05
N GLU A 179 -5.27 2.95 -0.72
CA GLU A 179 -5.08 1.55 -1.12
C GLU A 179 -4.56 0.73 0.06
N LEU A 180 -5.30 -0.31 0.43
CA LEU A 180 -4.96 -1.23 1.50
C LEU A 180 -4.98 -2.64 0.94
N TRP A 181 -3.86 -3.35 1.07
CA TRP A 181 -3.76 -4.78 0.75
C TRP A 181 -4.03 -5.55 2.03
N LEU A 182 -5.23 -6.12 2.14
CA LEU A 182 -5.70 -6.71 3.40
C LEU A 182 -5.03 -8.05 3.70
N GLY A 183 -4.55 -8.74 2.65
CA GLY A 183 -3.87 -10.00 2.70
C GLY A 183 -4.75 -11.16 3.16
N THR A 184 -4.10 -12.10 3.85
CA THR A 184 -4.68 -13.33 4.40
C THR A 184 -4.25 -13.55 5.85
N GLU A 185 -5.11 -14.21 6.63
CA GLU A 185 -4.81 -14.69 7.98
C GLU A 185 -3.55 -15.57 8.02
N ARG A 186 -3.26 -16.29 6.94
CA ARG A 186 -2.08 -17.18 6.85
C ARG A 186 -0.75 -16.46 7.05
N TYR A 187 -0.68 -15.18 6.69
CA TYR A 187 0.54 -14.36 6.80
C TYR A 187 0.34 -13.20 7.78
N GLY A 188 -0.42 -13.44 8.85
CA GLY A 188 -0.56 -12.52 9.99
C GLY A 188 -1.69 -11.51 9.86
N GLY A 189 -2.47 -11.56 8.78
CA GLY A 189 -3.64 -10.70 8.60
C GLY A 189 -4.68 -10.91 9.69
N THR A 190 -5.18 -9.81 10.26
CA THR A 190 -6.28 -9.85 11.24
C THR A 190 -7.39 -8.86 10.89
N SER A 191 -7.31 -8.26 9.70
CA SER A 191 -8.33 -7.37 9.17
C SER A 191 -9.66 -8.08 8.99
N ALA A 192 -10.73 -7.45 9.45
CA ALA A 192 -12.10 -7.92 9.33
C ALA A 192 -12.99 -6.84 8.68
N PRO A 193 -14.19 -7.20 8.18
CA PRO A 193 -15.10 -6.23 7.54
C PRO A 193 -15.44 -5.01 8.43
N GLU A 194 -15.46 -5.18 9.76
CA GLU A 194 -15.66 -4.09 10.72
C GLU A 194 -14.51 -3.06 10.76
N ASP A 195 -13.29 -3.45 10.40
CA ASP A 195 -12.13 -2.54 10.41
C ASP A 195 -12.21 -1.50 9.28
N VAL A 196 -12.83 -1.86 8.15
CA VAL A 196 -13.03 -0.94 7.02
C VAL A 196 -14.31 -0.11 7.13
N ALA A 197 -15.22 -0.45 8.07
CA ALA A 197 -16.50 0.25 8.22
C ALA A 197 -16.40 1.77 8.42
N PRO A 198 -15.42 2.34 9.17
CA PRO A 198 -15.27 3.79 9.33
C PRO A 198 -15.07 4.52 7.99
N LEU A 199 -14.29 3.94 7.09
CA LEU A 199 -14.05 4.46 5.74
C LEU A 199 -15.34 4.42 4.90
N LEU A 200 -16.08 3.31 4.99
CA LEU A 200 -17.32 3.12 4.22
C LEU A 200 -18.39 4.15 4.60
N ALA A 201 -18.40 4.62 5.86
CA ALA A 201 -19.28 5.69 6.32
C ALA A 201 -19.03 7.05 5.63
N GLY A 202 -17.92 7.21 4.89
CA GLY A 202 -17.65 8.37 4.04
C GLY A 202 -17.11 9.60 4.78
N GLN A 203 -16.64 9.44 6.02
CA GLN A 203 -16.05 10.48 6.87
C GLN A 203 -14.52 10.53 6.69
N GLY A 204 -13.86 11.61 7.11
CA GLY A 204 -12.39 11.75 7.07
C GLY A 204 -11.78 12.07 5.69
N PHE A 205 -12.36 11.56 4.60
CA PHE A 205 -11.78 11.64 3.25
C PHE A 205 -12.68 12.37 2.22
N PRO A 206 -12.91 13.69 2.37
CA PRO A 206 -13.83 14.45 1.52
C PRO A 206 -13.38 14.54 0.06
N LYS A 207 -12.10 14.30 -0.25
CA LYS A 207 -11.54 14.35 -1.61
C LYS A 207 -11.32 12.98 -2.26
N LEU A 208 -11.58 11.87 -1.54
CA LEU A 208 -11.22 10.53 -2.01
C LEU A 208 -11.83 10.22 -3.38
N ARG A 209 -10.98 9.83 -4.33
CA ARG A 209 -11.35 9.45 -5.71
C ARG A 209 -11.03 7.99 -6.00
N TYR A 210 -9.97 7.46 -5.44
CA TYR A 210 -9.58 6.07 -5.58
C TYR A 210 -9.69 5.36 -4.23
N LEU A 211 -10.40 4.24 -4.22
CA LEU A 211 -10.44 3.32 -3.09
C LEU A 211 -10.06 1.91 -3.56
N GLY A 212 -8.92 1.40 -3.07
CA GLY A 212 -8.49 0.03 -3.20
C GLY A 212 -8.56 -0.73 -1.88
N LEU A 213 -9.35 -1.79 -1.82
CA LEU A 213 -9.31 -2.82 -0.77
C LEU A 213 -8.87 -4.12 -1.45
N ARG A 214 -7.57 -4.17 -1.74
CA ARG A 214 -6.96 -5.16 -2.64
C ARG A 214 -6.46 -6.36 -1.87
N ASP A 215 -6.10 -7.39 -2.63
CA ASP A 215 -5.38 -8.56 -2.14
C ASP A 215 -6.03 -9.14 -0.89
N SER A 216 -7.35 -9.36 -0.94
CA SER A 216 -8.13 -9.65 0.26
C SER A 216 -8.79 -11.02 0.18
N GLU A 217 -8.54 -11.85 1.19
CA GLU A 217 -9.22 -13.13 1.34
C GLU A 217 -10.69 -13.00 1.79
N ILE A 218 -11.03 -11.86 2.41
CA ILE A 218 -12.37 -11.54 2.93
C ILE A 218 -13.19 -10.67 1.97
N VAL A 219 -12.75 -10.50 0.72
CA VAL A 219 -13.36 -9.59 -0.25
C VAL A 219 -14.84 -9.90 -0.53
N ASP A 220 -15.28 -11.16 -0.48
CA ASP A 220 -16.70 -11.53 -0.62
C ASP A 220 -17.57 -10.96 0.51
N GLN A 221 -17.01 -10.74 1.70
CA GLN A 221 -17.69 -10.13 2.84
C GLN A 221 -17.68 -8.59 2.74
N ILE A 222 -16.63 -8.02 2.15
CA ILE A 222 -16.46 -6.58 1.97
C ILE A 222 -17.29 -6.04 0.81
N ALA A 223 -17.36 -6.76 -0.31
CA ALA A 223 -18.06 -6.36 -1.52
C ALA A 223 -19.51 -5.86 -1.27
N PRO A 224 -20.38 -6.56 -0.51
CA PRO A 224 -21.72 -6.06 -0.21
C PRO A 224 -21.74 -4.81 0.68
N LEU A 225 -20.78 -4.67 1.58
CA LEU A 225 -20.66 -3.47 2.42
C LEU A 225 -20.28 -2.26 1.55
N VAL A 226 -19.29 -2.42 0.69
CA VAL A 226 -18.87 -1.37 -0.25
C VAL A 226 -20.00 -1.02 -1.21
N ALA A 227 -20.68 -2.02 -1.79
CA ALA A 227 -21.77 -1.82 -2.76
C ALA A 227 -22.90 -0.90 -2.27
N SER A 228 -23.10 -0.80 -0.95
CA SER A 228 -24.11 0.02 -0.29
C SER A 228 -23.54 1.22 0.48
N ALA A 229 -22.22 1.38 0.51
CA ALA A 229 -21.53 2.36 1.34
C ALA A 229 -21.67 3.80 0.81
N PRO A 230 -21.88 4.81 1.68
CA PRO A 230 -21.87 6.22 1.30
C PRO A 230 -20.63 6.68 0.53
N ILE A 231 -19.45 6.12 0.81
CA ILE A 231 -18.20 6.49 0.13
C ILE A 231 -18.26 6.27 -1.39
N THR A 232 -19.05 5.29 -1.86
CA THR A 232 -19.20 4.98 -3.30
C THR A 232 -19.81 6.12 -4.11
N GLN A 233 -20.52 7.05 -3.47
CA GLN A 233 -21.07 8.23 -4.14
C GLN A 233 -20.00 9.28 -4.49
N ARG A 234 -18.80 9.17 -3.91
CA ARG A 234 -17.71 10.15 -4.05
C ARG A 234 -16.56 9.64 -4.91
N ILE A 235 -16.19 8.38 -4.71
CA ILE A 235 -15.09 7.75 -5.44
C ILE A 235 -15.43 7.60 -6.93
N GLN A 236 -14.38 7.57 -7.72
CA GLN A 236 -14.41 7.36 -9.16
C GLN A 236 -13.91 5.97 -9.52
N VAL A 237 -12.97 5.44 -8.74
CA VAL A 237 -12.40 4.11 -8.91
C VAL A 237 -12.62 3.30 -7.64
N LEU A 238 -13.20 2.11 -7.81
CA LEU A 238 -13.19 1.06 -6.82
C LEU A 238 -12.30 -0.07 -7.32
N ASP A 239 -11.34 -0.47 -6.50
CA ASP A 239 -10.44 -1.58 -6.76
C ASP A 239 -10.58 -2.65 -5.67
N LEU A 240 -11.06 -3.83 -6.05
CA LEU A 240 -11.17 -5.04 -5.23
C LEU A 240 -10.36 -6.21 -5.85
N SER A 241 -9.35 -5.87 -6.65
CA SER A 241 -8.46 -6.81 -7.34
C SER A 241 -7.54 -7.58 -6.39
N LEU A 242 -6.84 -8.57 -6.94
CA LEU A 242 -5.83 -9.40 -6.26
C LEU A 242 -6.40 -10.30 -5.16
N GLY A 243 -7.70 -10.25 -4.89
CA GLY A 243 -8.35 -11.01 -3.84
C GLY A 243 -8.98 -12.33 -4.29
N THR A 244 -9.77 -12.92 -3.41
CA THR A 244 -10.45 -14.20 -3.64
C THR A 244 -11.89 -14.06 -4.13
N LEU A 245 -12.25 -12.92 -4.74
CA LEU A 245 -13.63 -12.54 -5.08
C LEU A 245 -14.33 -13.60 -5.93
N THR A 246 -15.51 -14.04 -5.47
CA THR A 246 -16.34 -15.03 -6.17
C THR A 246 -17.64 -14.41 -6.66
N ASP A 247 -18.45 -15.23 -7.34
CA ASP A 247 -19.81 -14.85 -7.73
C ASP A 247 -20.65 -14.35 -6.54
N ALA A 248 -20.40 -14.84 -5.32
CA ALA A 248 -21.14 -14.43 -4.12
C ALA A 248 -20.93 -12.94 -3.79
N GLY A 249 -19.68 -12.48 -3.73
CA GLY A 249 -19.36 -11.07 -3.52
C GLY A 249 -19.68 -10.21 -4.74
N ALA A 250 -19.36 -10.71 -5.93
CA ALA A 250 -19.58 -9.99 -7.19
C ALA A 250 -21.05 -9.70 -7.48
N GLN A 251 -21.97 -10.57 -7.06
CA GLN A 251 -23.41 -10.34 -7.21
C GLN A 251 -23.84 -9.02 -6.55
N ALA A 252 -23.31 -8.70 -5.37
CA ALA A 252 -23.65 -7.46 -4.67
C ALA A 252 -23.15 -6.20 -5.43
N LEU A 253 -21.98 -6.30 -6.07
CA LEU A 253 -21.44 -5.23 -6.92
C LEU A 253 -22.31 -5.03 -8.17
N LEU A 254 -22.70 -6.14 -8.82
CA LEU A 254 -23.54 -6.15 -10.01
C LEU A 254 -24.91 -5.51 -9.77
N GLU A 255 -25.49 -5.75 -8.59
CA GLU A 255 -26.80 -5.22 -8.20
C GLU A 255 -26.77 -3.75 -7.76
N SER A 256 -25.59 -3.16 -7.53
CA SER A 256 -25.47 -1.79 -7.03
C SER A 256 -25.55 -0.74 -8.14
N PRO A 257 -26.58 0.15 -8.13
CA PRO A 257 -26.69 1.22 -9.13
C PRO A 257 -25.60 2.29 -9.02
N VAL A 258 -24.91 2.37 -7.88
CA VAL A 258 -23.82 3.34 -7.67
C VAL A 258 -22.53 2.80 -8.28
N ILE A 259 -22.25 1.50 -8.10
CA ILE A 259 -21.10 0.83 -8.72
C ILE A 259 -21.15 0.94 -10.24
N ALA A 260 -22.33 0.76 -10.85
CA ALA A 260 -22.53 0.91 -12.29
C ALA A 260 -22.19 2.33 -12.84
N LYS A 261 -22.01 3.33 -11.97
CA LYS A 261 -21.68 4.73 -12.35
C LYS A 261 -20.23 5.12 -12.08
N LEU A 262 -19.43 4.24 -11.47
CA LEU A 262 -18.01 4.48 -11.25
C LEU A 262 -17.30 4.71 -12.58
N GLN A 263 -16.19 5.44 -12.58
CA GLN A 263 -15.33 5.59 -13.74
C GLN A 263 -14.47 4.36 -13.99
N LYS A 264 -14.19 3.55 -12.96
CA LYS A 264 -13.53 2.24 -13.08
C LYS A 264 -13.97 1.33 -11.93
N LEU A 265 -14.25 0.08 -12.27
CA LEU A 265 -14.37 -1.02 -11.31
C LEU A 265 -13.28 -2.03 -11.65
N ASP A 266 -12.28 -2.15 -10.79
CA ASP A 266 -11.15 -3.04 -10.99
C ASP A 266 -11.30 -4.29 -10.12
N LEU A 267 -11.46 -5.44 -10.77
CA LEU A 267 -11.61 -6.76 -10.16
C LEU A 267 -10.57 -7.73 -10.69
N HIS A 268 -9.49 -7.29 -11.38
CA HIS A 268 -8.54 -8.23 -11.95
C HIS A 268 -7.97 -9.16 -10.87
N HIS A 269 -7.61 -10.38 -11.24
CA HIS A 269 -7.24 -11.43 -10.30
C HIS A 269 -8.40 -11.76 -9.35
N HIS A 270 -9.29 -12.63 -9.82
CA HIS A 270 -10.51 -13.01 -9.12
C HIS A 270 -10.90 -14.46 -9.40
N TYR A 271 -11.93 -14.97 -8.71
CA TYR A 271 -12.47 -16.34 -8.87
C TYR A 271 -13.92 -16.37 -9.37
N CYS A 272 -14.44 -15.25 -9.91
CA CYS A 272 -15.74 -15.21 -10.58
C CYS A 272 -15.82 -16.17 -11.78
N SER A 273 -17.00 -16.74 -11.99
CA SER A 273 -17.30 -17.61 -13.12
C SER A 273 -17.42 -16.84 -14.43
N ASP A 274 -17.31 -17.54 -15.56
CA ASP A 274 -17.47 -16.94 -16.90
C ASP A 274 -18.83 -16.24 -17.04
N ALA A 275 -19.88 -16.82 -16.45
CA ALA A 275 -21.22 -16.25 -16.48
C ALA A 275 -21.30 -14.94 -15.68
N MET A 276 -20.65 -14.88 -14.51
CA MET A 276 -20.57 -13.66 -13.71
C MET A 276 -19.74 -12.59 -14.41
N MET A 277 -18.58 -12.94 -14.97
CA MET A 277 -17.77 -12.00 -15.76
C MET A 277 -18.56 -11.41 -16.93
N GLU A 278 -19.31 -12.21 -17.67
CA GLU A 278 -20.14 -11.73 -18.78
C GLU A 278 -21.20 -10.72 -18.32
N GLN A 279 -21.72 -10.87 -17.11
CA GLN A 279 -22.67 -9.93 -16.51
C GLN A 279 -21.98 -8.64 -16.05
N LEU A 280 -20.84 -8.75 -15.35
CA LEU A 280 -20.06 -7.61 -14.87
C LEU A 280 -19.56 -6.74 -16.03
N SER A 281 -19.08 -7.34 -17.13
CA SER A 281 -18.64 -6.60 -18.31
C SER A 281 -19.76 -5.77 -18.97
N LYS A 282 -21.04 -6.10 -18.72
CA LYS A 282 -22.18 -5.31 -19.23
C LYS A 282 -22.44 -4.03 -18.42
N LEU A 283 -21.84 -3.88 -17.23
CA LEU A 283 -21.91 -2.62 -16.47
C LEU A 283 -21.18 -1.48 -17.18
N GLY A 284 -20.18 -1.79 -18.00
CA GLY A 284 -19.50 -0.82 -18.86
C GLY A 284 -18.06 -1.24 -19.22
N PRO A 285 -17.43 -0.57 -20.20
CA PRO A 285 -16.07 -0.88 -20.67
C PRO A 285 -14.97 -0.59 -19.63
N GLN A 286 -15.34 0.02 -18.52
CA GLN A 286 -14.47 0.40 -17.41
C GLN A 286 -14.39 -0.64 -16.30
N VAL A 287 -15.01 -1.81 -16.51
CA VAL A 287 -14.92 -2.95 -15.61
C VAL A 287 -13.76 -3.84 -16.06
N ASP A 288 -12.78 -4.01 -15.18
CA ASP A 288 -11.68 -4.94 -15.37
C ASP A 288 -11.97 -6.24 -14.62
N VAL A 289 -12.19 -7.32 -15.37
CA VAL A 289 -12.37 -8.70 -14.87
C VAL A 289 -11.33 -9.62 -15.53
N SER A 290 -10.13 -9.10 -15.75
CA SER A 290 -9.01 -9.87 -16.29
C SER A 290 -8.37 -10.76 -15.22
N ASP A 291 -7.48 -11.65 -15.66
CA ASP A 291 -6.74 -12.56 -14.78
C ASP A 291 -7.64 -13.46 -13.91
N GLN A 292 -8.65 -14.09 -14.54
CA GLN A 292 -9.50 -15.08 -13.87
C GLN A 292 -8.68 -16.26 -13.34
N GLN A 293 -8.78 -16.53 -12.04
CA GLN A 293 -8.15 -17.64 -11.34
C GLN A 293 -9.08 -18.85 -11.24
N LYS A 294 -8.49 -20.03 -11.02
CA LYS A 294 -9.22 -21.27 -10.74
C LYS A 294 -8.89 -21.76 -9.34
N PRO A 295 -9.91 -22.17 -8.54
CA PRO A 295 -9.64 -22.69 -7.21
C PRO A 295 -8.82 -23.97 -7.29
N TYR A 296 -7.86 -24.11 -6.37
CA TYR A 296 -7.04 -25.31 -6.24
C TYR A 296 -7.82 -26.37 -5.46
N ASN A 297 -8.01 -27.55 -6.05
CA ASN A 297 -8.66 -28.66 -5.36
C ASN A 297 -7.61 -29.49 -4.62
N HIS A 298 -7.67 -29.48 -3.29
CA HIS A 298 -6.87 -30.36 -2.45
C HIS A 298 -7.80 -31.28 -1.65
N SER A 299 -7.79 -32.57 -1.97
CA SER A 299 -8.57 -33.60 -1.26
C SER A 299 -10.09 -33.33 -1.20
N GLY A 300 -10.65 -32.68 -2.22
CA GLY A 300 -12.08 -32.34 -2.30
C GLY A 300 -12.45 -30.97 -1.73
N GLU A 301 -11.49 -30.27 -1.13
CA GLU A 301 -11.65 -28.89 -0.66
C GLU A 301 -11.09 -27.91 -1.71
N LEU A 302 -11.84 -26.83 -1.96
CA LEU A 302 -11.46 -25.80 -2.91
C LEU A 302 -10.77 -24.64 -2.17
N TRP A 303 -9.51 -24.41 -2.51
CA TRP A 303 -8.68 -23.33 -1.99
C TRP A 303 -8.58 -22.20 -3.00
N ARG A 304 -8.60 -20.96 -2.50
CA ARG A 304 -8.37 -19.74 -3.25
C ARG A 304 -7.23 -19.00 -2.57
N TYR A 305 -6.44 -18.29 -3.37
CA TYR A 305 -5.28 -17.55 -2.91
C TYR A 305 -5.43 -16.10 -3.35
N VAL A 306 -4.97 -15.20 -2.51
CA VAL A 306 -4.73 -13.82 -2.92
C VAL A 306 -3.49 -13.79 -3.83
N ALA A 307 -3.32 -12.73 -4.60
CA ALA A 307 -2.23 -12.65 -5.58
C ALA A 307 -0.85 -12.51 -4.92
N VAL A 308 -0.80 -11.83 -3.77
CA VAL A 308 0.43 -11.51 -3.06
C VAL A 308 0.29 -11.83 -1.57
N SER A 309 0.68 -13.04 -1.18
CA SER A 309 0.58 -13.49 0.20
C SER A 309 1.94 -13.61 0.91
N GLU A 310 2.99 -13.93 0.14
CA GLU A 310 4.36 -14.19 0.58
C GLU A 310 5.34 -13.48 -0.36
#